data_AF-A0A1Q5PLU6-F1
#
_entry.id   AF-A0A1Q5PLU6-F1
#
_cell.length_a   1.000
_cell.length_b   1.000
_cell.length_c   1.000
_cell.angle_alpha   90.00
_cell.angle_beta   90.00
_cell.angle_gamma   90.00
#
_symmetry.space_group_name_H-M   'P 1'
#
loop_
_entity.id
_entity.type
_entity.pdbx_description
1 polymer ?
#
loop_
_entity_poly.entity_id
_entity_poly.type
_entity_poly.pdbx_seq_one_letter_code
_entity_poly.pdbx_strand_id
1 'polypeptide(L)'
;MTIMPLGLSACGGSADTGLEADPKTSEILDVRTPAEFAEGHLEGAKNIDFNDANFKTEVQKLDPKGSYVLYCRSGNRAGKALSVMKEMGFEHLANLGSLDSAHHATGKEIVK
;
A
#
# COMPACT_ATOMS: atom_id res chain seq x y z
N MET A 1 29.49 31.01 31.35
CA MET A 1 28.07 31.41 31.24
C MET A 1 27.70 31.40 29.76
N THR A 2 27.19 30.29 29.23
CA THR A 2 25.74 29.99 29.10
C THR A 2 25.11 30.99 28.12
N ILE A 3 24.57 30.64 26.95
CA ILE A 3 23.64 29.55 26.59
C ILE A 3 23.57 29.43 25.04
N MET A 4 23.62 28.20 24.53
CA MET A 4 23.11 27.84 23.20
C MET A 4 21.57 27.93 23.19
N PRO A 5 20.93 28.54 22.19
CA PRO A 5 19.58 28.13 21.82
C PRO A 5 19.66 26.86 20.95
N LEU A 6 19.24 25.74 21.55
CA LEU A 6 18.77 24.54 20.86
C LEU A 6 17.59 24.93 19.98
N GLY A 7 17.82 24.97 18.66
CA GLY A 7 16.79 25.03 17.64
C GLY A 7 16.15 23.65 17.47
N LEU A 8 14.91 23.57 17.92
CA LEU A 8 14.05 22.40 18.05
C LEU A 8 13.58 21.82 16.70
N SER A 9 13.80 20.51 16.55
CA SER A 9 12.90 19.49 15.97
C SER A 9 11.76 19.93 15.04
N ALA A 10 11.78 19.43 13.80
CA ALA A 10 10.60 18.81 13.20
C ALA A 10 11.05 17.65 12.30
N CYS A 11 10.60 16.45 12.65
CA CYS A 11 10.92 15.19 12.02
C CYS A 11 10.31 15.10 10.60
N GLY A 12 11.13 14.61 9.67
CA GLY A 12 10.79 13.53 8.74
C GLY A 12 9.45 13.62 8.00
N GLY A 13 9.38 14.47 6.98
CA GLY A 13 8.50 14.24 5.83
C GLY A 13 9.15 13.24 4.86
N SER A 14 9.39 12.01 5.31
CA SER A 14 9.74 10.91 4.40
C SER A 14 8.46 10.36 3.79
N ALA A 15 8.05 10.96 2.68
CA ALA A 15 7.15 10.33 1.72
C ALA A 15 7.66 10.60 0.31
N ASP A 16 8.97 10.44 0.12
CA ASP A 16 9.61 10.15 -1.14
C ASP A 16 9.22 8.74 -1.63
N THR A 17 7.91 8.52 -1.83
CA THR A 17 7.43 7.35 -2.60
C THR A 17 6.89 7.88 -3.90
N GLY A 18 7.81 8.11 -4.83
CA GLY A 18 7.49 8.42 -6.21
C GLY A 18 6.73 7.24 -6.82
N LEU A 19 5.41 7.35 -6.85
CA LEU A 19 4.53 6.74 -7.84
C LEU A 19 3.12 7.35 -7.69
N GLU A 20 2.60 7.88 -8.80
CA GLU A 20 1.47 8.81 -8.91
C GLU A 20 0.08 8.16 -8.72
N ALA A 21 -0.11 7.35 -7.67
CA ALA A 21 -1.42 6.80 -7.33
C ALA A 21 -2.05 7.59 -6.17
N ASP A 22 -3.13 8.34 -6.44
CA ASP A 22 -3.89 9.07 -5.43
C ASP A 22 -4.58 8.09 -4.47
N PRO A 23 -4.23 8.05 -3.17
CA PRO A 23 -4.78 7.05 -2.25
C PRO A 23 -6.29 7.19 -2.00
N LYS A 24 -6.91 8.29 -2.44
CA LYS A 24 -8.36 8.52 -2.35
C LYS A 24 -9.14 7.97 -3.54
N THR A 25 -8.52 7.86 -4.70
CA THR A 25 -9.15 7.41 -5.95
C THR A 25 -8.63 6.05 -6.42
N SER A 26 -7.52 5.58 -5.83
CA SER A 26 -6.91 4.29 -6.16
C SER A 26 -7.66 3.13 -5.51
N GLU A 27 -7.73 2.02 -6.23
CA GLU A 27 -8.21 0.76 -5.67
C GLU A 27 -7.20 0.20 -4.68
N ILE A 28 -7.71 -0.24 -3.52
CA ILE A 28 -6.87 -0.76 -2.45
C ILE A 28 -6.73 -2.28 -2.65
N LEU A 29 -5.49 -2.74 -2.77
CA LEU A 29 -5.14 -4.15 -2.91
C LEU A 29 -4.46 -4.65 -1.64
N ASP A 30 -5.08 -5.64 -1.01
CA ASP A 30 -4.52 -6.33 0.14
C ASP A 30 -3.75 -7.57 -0.32
N VAL A 31 -2.43 -7.56 -0.20
CA VAL A 31 -1.58 -8.69 -0.61
C VAL A 31 -1.29 -9.72 0.49
N ARG A 32 -2.09 -9.69 1.56
CA ARG A 32 -2.03 -10.68 2.63
C ARG A 32 -2.83 -11.94 2.25
N THR A 33 -2.74 -12.95 3.10
CA THR A 33 -3.52 -14.16 2.93
C THR A 33 -5.02 -13.88 3.12
N PRO A 34 -5.92 -14.65 2.49
CA PRO A 34 -7.37 -14.46 2.65
C PRO A 34 -7.83 -14.66 4.09
N ALA A 35 -7.11 -15.47 4.88
CA ALA A 35 -7.35 -15.60 6.32
C ALA A 35 -7.10 -14.28 7.06
N GLU A 36 -5.94 -13.64 6.84
CA GLU A 36 -5.62 -12.31 7.42
C GLU A 36 -6.62 -11.23 6.96
N PHE A 37 -7.10 -11.32 5.72
CA PHE A 37 -8.09 -10.39 5.17
C PHE A 37 -9.45 -10.53 5.85
N ALA A 38 -9.91 -11.76 6.09
CA ALA A 38 -11.17 -12.04 6.79
C ALA A 38 -11.13 -11.65 8.28
N GLU A 39 -9.95 -11.59 8.90
CA GLU A 39 -9.80 -11.07 10.27
C GLU A 39 -9.97 -9.55 10.35
N GLY A 40 -9.65 -8.84 9.27
CA GLY A 40 -9.86 -7.41 9.14
C GLY A 40 -9.05 -6.78 8.02
N HIS A 41 -9.67 -5.93 7.22
CA HIS A 41 -9.12 -5.29 6.02
C HIS A 41 -9.68 -3.88 5.82
N LEU A 42 -9.11 -3.08 4.93
CA LEU A 42 -9.67 -1.75 4.62
C LEU A 42 -10.97 -1.86 3.85
N GLU A 43 -11.94 -0.99 4.14
CA GLU A 43 -13.22 -0.97 3.44
C GLU A 43 -13.03 -0.81 1.92
N GLY A 44 -13.60 -1.74 1.15
CA GLY A 44 -13.47 -1.75 -0.31
C GLY A 44 -12.09 -2.20 -0.82
N ALA A 45 -11.23 -2.75 0.04
CA ALA A 45 -10.01 -3.40 -0.40
C ALA A 45 -10.30 -4.73 -1.08
N LYS A 46 -9.54 -5.04 -2.12
CA LYS A 46 -9.57 -6.33 -2.83
C LYS A 46 -8.40 -7.19 -2.37
N ASN A 47 -8.68 -8.39 -1.90
CA ASN A 47 -7.62 -9.32 -1.51
C ASN A 47 -7.01 -10.01 -2.73
N ILE A 48 -5.69 -9.89 -2.88
CA ILE A 48 -4.90 -10.59 -3.89
C ILE A 48 -3.64 -11.15 -3.21
N ASP A 49 -3.71 -12.38 -2.71
CA ASP A 49 -2.60 -12.98 -1.98
C ASP A 49 -1.35 -13.11 -2.87
N PHE A 50 -0.27 -12.42 -2.46
CA PHE A 50 1.02 -12.48 -3.16
C PHE A 50 1.72 -13.84 -3.01
N ASN A 51 1.42 -14.60 -1.95
CA ASN A 51 1.96 -15.94 -1.79
C ASN A 51 1.23 -16.98 -2.65
N ASP A 52 0.05 -16.63 -3.16
CA ASP A 52 -0.73 -17.54 -3.99
C ASP A 52 -0.15 -17.61 -5.42
N ALA A 53 -0.13 -18.80 -5.99
CA ALA A 53 0.37 -19.02 -7.35
C ALA A 53 -0.46 -18.26 -8.40
N ASN A 54 -1.71 -17.92 -8.10
CA ASN A 54 -2.62 -17.21 -8.98
C ASN A 54 -2.48 -15.68 -8.91
N PHE A 55 -1.55 -15.13 -8.11
CA PHE A 55 -1.35 -13.68 -7.98
C PHE A 55 -1.30 -12.96 -9.35
N LYS A 56 -0.48 -13.47 -10.28
CA LYS A 56 -0.35 -12.90 -11.63
C LYS A 56 -1.65 -12.98 -12.44
N THR A 57 -2.43 -14.03 -12.25
CA THR A 57 -3.73 -14.21 -12.94
C THR A 57 -4.76 -13.23 -12.41
N GLU A 58 -4.80 -13.01 -11.10
CA GLU A 58 -5.68 -12.02 -10.47
C GLU A 58 -5.31 -10.60 -10.89
N VAL A 59 -4.01 -10.27 -10.91
CA VAL A 59 -3.51 -8.99 -11.39
C VAL A 59 -3.85 -8.77 -12.87
N GLN A 60 -3.79 -9.79 -13.72
CA GLN A 60 -4.18 -9.68 -15.14
C GLN A 60 -5.66 -9.37 -15.36
N LYS A 61 -6.53 -9.61 -14.36
CA LYS A 61 -7.95 -9.23 -14.43
C LYS A 61 -8.17 -7.75 -14.11
N LEU A 62 -7.15 -7.06 -13.59
CA LEU A 62 -7.20 -5.64 -13.27
C LEU A 62 -6.86 -4.80 -14.51
N ASP A 63 -7.33 -3.56 -14.51
CA ASP A 63 -7.01 -2.61 -15.57
C ASP A 63 -5.62 -2.01 -15.35
N PRO A 64 -4.63 -2.18 -16.24
CA PRO A 64 -3.27 -1.68 -16.03
C PRO A 64 -3.15 -0.15 -16.03
N LYS A 65 -4.16 0.57 -16.51
CA LYS A 65 -4.22 2.05 -16.46
C LYS A 65 -4.89 2.55 -15.18
N GLY A 66 -5.49 1.66 -14.39
CA GLY A 66 -6.03 2.00 -13.08
C GLY A 66 -4.93 2.33 -12.08
N SER A 67 -5.29 3.11 -11.06
CA SER A 67 -4.42 3.40 -9.93
C SER A 67 -4.67 2.41 -8.80
N TYR A 68 -3.62 1.73 -8.34
CA TYR A 68 -3.73 0.73 -7.28
C TYR A 68 -2.77 1.01 -6.13
N VAL A 69 -3.27 0.88 -4.91
CA VAL A 69 -2.46 1.01 -3.71
C VAL A 69 -2.36 -0.35 -3.04
N LEU A 70 -1.15 -0.83 -2.84
CA LEU A 70 -0.86 -2.14 -2.25
C LEU A 70 -0.41 -1.97 -0.82
N TYR A 71 -0.98 -2.78 0.07
CA TYR A 71 -0.54 -2.86 1.45
C TYR A 71 -0.46 -4.31 1.93
N CYS A 72 0.27 -4.48 3.02
CA CYS A 72 0.54 -5.77 3.62
C CYS A 72 0.49 -5.64 5.15
N ARG A 73 1.02 -6.63 5.87
CA ARG A 73 1.28 -6.56 7.31
C ARG A 73 2.44 -5.62 7.67
N SER A 74 3.46 -5.51 6.82
CA SER A 74 4.69 -4.75 7.11
C SER A 74 5.36 -4.15 5.86
N GLY A 75 4.66 -4.10 4.72
CA GLY A 75 5.17 -3.49 3.47
C GLY A 75 6.11 -4.33 2.60
N ASN A 76 6.71 -5.40 3.13
CA ASN A 76 7.71 -6.18 2.40
C ASN A 76 7.12 -7.00 1.23
N ARG A 77 5.94 -7.63 1.42
CA ARG A 77 5.23 -8.33 0.32
C ARG A 77 4.68 -7.33 -0.70
N ALA A 78 4.16 -6.20 -0.23
CA ALA A 78 3.60 -5.15 -1.09
C ALA A 78 4.65 -4.59 -2.04
N GLY A 79 5.89 -4.37 -1.59
CA GLY A 79 6.98 -3.94 -2.47
C GLY A 79 7.30 -4.93 -3.59
N LYS A 80 7.30 -6.24 -3.30
CA LYS A 80 7.51 -7.28 -4.32
C LYS A 80 6.35 -7.35 -5.31
N ALA A 81 5.10 -7.30 -4.81
CA ALA A 81 3.90 -7.26 -5.63
C ALA A 81 3.92 -6.05 -6.59
N LEU A 82 4.33 -4.89 -6.09
CA LEU A 82 4.52 -3.67 -6.87
C LEU A 82 5.49 -3.87 -8.04
N SER A 83 6.66 -4.47 -7.80
CA SER A 83 7.62 -4.74 -8.87
C SER A 83 7.01 -5.66 -9.94
N VAL A 84 6.32 -6.72 -9.53
CA VAL A 84 5.66 -7.64 -10.47
C VAL A 84 4.58 -6.92 -11.27
N MET A 85 3.75 -6.09 -10.64
CA MET A 85 2.73 -5.32 -11.35
C MET A 85 3.34 -4.29 -12.31
N LYS A 86 4.42 -3.61 -11.93
CA LYS A 86 5.17 -2.73 -12.84
C LYS A 86 5.67 -3.48 -14.07
N GLU A 87 6.23 -4.67 -13.89
CA GLU A 87 6.68 -5.53 -14.99
C GLU A 87 5.52 -5.97 -15.90
N MET A 88 4.30 -6.04 -15.37
CA MET A 88 3.08 -6.35 -16.13
C MET A 88 2.49 -5.14 -16.87
N GLY A 89 3.08 -3.94 -16.70
CA GLY A 89 2.66 -2.72 -17.39
C GLY A 89 1.73 -1.81 -16.60
N PHE A 90 1.64 -1.99 -15.28
CA PHE A 90 0.92 -1.06 -14.42
C PHE A 90 1.77 0.17 -14.13
N GLU A 91 1.23 1.34 -14.44
CA GLU A 91 1.93 2.63 -14.32
C GLU A 91 1.67 3.28 -12.94
N HIS A 92 0.43 3.21 -12.47
CA HIS A 92 -0.04 3.88 -11.27
C HIS A 92 -0.18 2.90 -10.10
N LEU A 93 0.90 2.68 -9.38
CA LEU A 93 0.90 1.82 -8.19
C LEU A 93 1.37 2.61 -6.97
N ALA A 94 1.10 2.17 -5.75
CA ALA A 94 1.74 2.76 -4.56
C ALA A 94 1.83 1.74 -3.43
N ASN A 95 2.88 1.84 -2.61
CA ASN A 95 3.04 0.98 -1.44
C ASN A 95 2.60 1.75 -0.20
N LEU A 96 1.52 1.33 0.44
CA LEU A 96 1.07 1.92 1.70
C LEU A 96 1.70 1.25 2.92
N GLY A 97 2.50 0.20 2.73
CA GLY A 97 3.22 -0.47 3.80
C GLY A 97 2.35 -1.43 4.58
N SER A 98 1.94 -1.01 5.78
CA SER A 98 1.16 -1.81 6.74
C SER A 98 -0.33 -1.44 6.68
N LEU A 99 -1.22 -2.32 7.16
CA LEU A 99 -2.68 -2.04 7.27
C LEU A 99 -2.95 -0.69 7.98
N ASP A 100 -2.25 -0.44 9.09
CA ASP A 100 -2.38 0.79 9.88
C ASP A 100 -1.95 2.03 9.08
N SER A 101 -0.79 1.95 8.41
CA SER A 101 -0.31 3.01 7.52
C SER A 101 -1.27 3.26 6.35
N ALA A 102 -1.86 2.20 5.80
CA ALA A 102 -2.83 2.28 4.73
C ALA A 102 -4.16 2.90 5.20
N HIS A 103 -4.60 2.59 6.42
CA HIS A 103 -5.74 3.25 7.08
C HIS A 103 -5.48 4.76 7.19
N HIS A 104 -4.33 5.16 7.72
CA HIS A 104 -3.95 6.56 7.85
C HIS A 104 -3.79 7.28 6.50
N ALA A 105 -3.26 6.61 5.47
CA ALA A 105 -3.02 7.18 4.15
C ALA A 105 -4.31 7.33 3.32
N THR A 106 -5.21 6.35 3.39
CA THR A 106 -6.48 6.35 2.62
C THR A 106 -7.62 7.01 3.39
N GLY A 107 -7.53 7.06 4.71
CA GLY A 107 -8.61 7.47 5.61
C GLY A 107 -9.78 6.49 5.66
N LYS A 108 -9.64 5.28 5.10
CA LYS A 108 -10.70 4.26 5.10
C LYS A 108 -10.68 3.43 6.36
N GLU A 109 -11.83 3.10 6.90
CA GLU A 109 -11.94 2.28 8.11
C GLU A 109 -11.55 0.81 7.87
N ILE A 110 -11.08 0.15 8.93
CA ILE A 110 -10.75 -1.28 8.93
C ILE A 110 -12.03 -2.05 9.27
N VAL A 111 -12.55 -2.79 8.29
CA VAL A 111 -13.75 -3.63 8.38
C VAL A 111 -13.37 -5.11 8.49
N LYS A 112 -14.29 -5.93 8.98
CA LYS A 112 -14.15 -7.38 9.15
C LYS A 112 -15.33 -8.11 8.51
#